data_AF-A0A6A6SKX6-F1
#
_entry.id   AF-A0A6A6SKX6-F1
#
_cell.length_a   1.000
_cell.length_b   1.000
_cell.length_c   1.000
_cell.angle_alpha   90.00
_cell.angle_beta   90.00
_cell.angle_gamma   90.00
#
_symmetry.space_group_name_H-M   'P 1'
#
loop_
_entity.id
_entity.type
_entity.pdbx_description
1 polymer ?
#
loop_
_entity_poly.entity_id
_entity_poly.type
_entity_poly.pdbx_seq_one_letter_code
_entity_poly.pdbx_strand_id
1 'polypeptide(L)'
;MAPGAISNIVEEEYEFVDVEEDYGTTSVGHIICTAPIAFGGDDQWLYYPNTKKFDLSRDSQRKLVIESDEKLHNHAGFMINPERSALVVVDMQNYFIHPLYRHHAAGLAAIKPLLRVIEKCRKEGIQVIWLNWGISDDSLRAMPPAVQRGFSKSLGWHVGLGAELPEGQGRCLFKGTWNAELFPSVKAAVEPQDLFFNKNQMSGLWSHKEPFHQYLTESGTKTLLFAGVNTDQCVYGTLSDAYAWGWDCVLLNDCTGTMTGRGAQELCEYNIATNMGFVTDSESFCGAQSLSQPSKSLFKTLSRRVYWKCEQIIDDFLPSISLDVSWPKKDADLGNTIKPKHVQDRPSLSLYDDTNPDARTASNITYIITLTDPDAPSRDNPEWSEMCHWIASNISLSSKSYSILPAPFDSFAKVVKSGQSESESSALDEVIEYKPPGPPPKTGKHRYVFLVFAPSNGTTLPLDLSKPKDRQHWGYGKERKGVREWAQENGLVAVGANFIYSQNKKQ
;
A
#
# COMPACT_ATOMS: atom_id res chain seq x y z
N MET A 1 40.79 -19.45 46.79
CA MET A 1 39.77 -18.39 46.65
C MET A 1 38.58 -19.02 45.94
N ALA A 2 37.48 -19.14 46.66
CA ALA A 2 36.21 -19.61 46.14
C ALA A 2 35.60 -18.54 45.21
N PRO A 3 34.91 -18.92 44.12
CA PRO A 3 33.93 -18.04 43.50
C PRO A 3 32.64 -18.12 44.32
N GLY A 4 32.23 -16.99 44.89
CA GLY A 4 30.97 -16.82 45.58
C GLY A 4 29.85 -16.35 44.66
N ALA A 5 28.63 -16.84 44.98
CA ALA A 5 27.30 -16.31 44.71
C ALA A 5 26.91 -16.17 43.21
N ILE A 6 25.69 -16.49 42.76
CA ILE A 6 24.39 -16.05 43.28
C ILE A 6 23.31 -17.09 42.88
N SER A 7 22.41 -17.30 43.84
CA SER A 7 21.13 -18.00 43.93
C SER A 7 20.35 -18.44 42.68
N ASN A 8 19.84 -19.68 42.80
CA ASN A 8 18.53 -20.18 42.37
C ASN A 8 17.54 -19.08 41.96
N ILE A 9 17.13 -19.10 40.68
CA ILE A 9 15.87 -18.49 40.25
C ILE A 9 14.89 -19.65 40.04
N VAL A 10 13.83 -19.60 40.82
CA VAL A 10 12.69 -20.50 40.83
C VAL A 10 11.92 -20.30 39.53
N GLU A 11 11.58 -21.38 38.83
CA GLU A 11 10.58 -21.39 37.78
C GLU A 11 9.21 -21.08 38.44
N GLU A 12 8.75 -19.84 38.32
CA GLU A 12 7.34 -19.50 38.57
C GLU A 12 6.57 -19.75 37.26
N GLU A 13 5.79 -20.83 37.25
CA GLU A 13 4.70 -21.03 36.29
C GLU A 13 3.67 -19.91 36.50
N TYR A 14 3.57 -19.00 35.53
CA TYR A 14 2.46 -18.04 35.47
C TYR A 14 1.27 -18.73 34.80
N GLU A 15 0.36 -19.29 35.60
CA GLU A 15 -1.01 -19.59 35.17
C GLU A 15 -1.72 -18.28 34.81
N PHE A 16 -1.96 -18.06 33.51
CA PHE A 16 -2.88 -17.03 33.05
C PHE A 16 -4.31 -17.47 33.39
N VAL A 17 -4.86 -16.92 34.47
CA VAL A 17 -6.29 -16.98 34.75
C VAL A 17 -6.97 -15.95 33.85
N ASP A 18 -7.65 -16.42 32.80
CA ASP A 18 -8.56 -15.61 32.00
C ASP A 18 -9.71 -15.10 32.89
N VAL A 19 -9.62 -13.83 33.28
CA VAL A 19 -10.77 -13.10 33.84
C VAL A 19 -11.48 -12.46 32.66
N GLU A 20 -12.51 -13.14 32.15
CA GLU A 20 -13.50 -12.54 31.25
C GLU A 20 -14.25 -11.41 32.01
N GLU A 21 -13.74 -10.18 31.94
CA GLU A 21 -14.59 -9.00 32.12
C GLU A 21 -15.28 -8.69 30.79
N ASP A 22 -16.56 -9.08 30.71
CA ASP A 22 -17.52 -8.74 29.67
C ASP A 22 -17.77 -7.21 29.64
N TYR A 23 -16.85 -6.46 29.04
CA TYR A 23 -17.15 -5.15 28.50
C TYR A 23 -17.82 -5.36 27.16
N GLY A 24 -19.15 -5.32 27.16
CA GLY A 24 -19.99 -5.27 25.95
C GLY A 24 -19.47 -4.20 24.98
N THR A 25 -18.61 -4.64 24.07
CA THR A 25 -17.91 -3.81 23.10
C THR A 25 -18.86 -3.64 21.93
N THR A 26 -19.78 -2.69 22.09
CA THR A 26 -20.51 -2.18 20.93
C THR A 26 -19.53 -1.35 20.12
N SER A 27 -18.96 -1.96 19.07
CA SER A 27 -18.05 -1.32 18.14
C SER A 27 -18.76 -0.16 17.41
N VAL A 28 -18.21 1.04 17.56
CA VAL A 28 -18.67 2.26 16.89
C VAL A 28 -17.75 2.52 15.71
N GLY A 29 -18.34 2.75 14.54
CA GLY A 29 -17.70 2.65 13.21
C GLY A 29 -16.31 3.27 13.07
N HIS A 30 -15.37 2.47 12.59
CA HIS A 30 -14.19 2.96 11.89
C HIS A 30 -14.65 3.80 10.70
N ILE A 31 -13.98 4.93 10.44
CA ILE A 31 -13.91 5.47 9.07
C ILE A 31 -13.13 4.41 8.28
N ILE A 32 -13.85 3.44 7.72
CA ILE A 32 -13.26 2.46 6.83
C ILE A 32 -13.04 3.22 5.53
N CYS A 33 -11.80 3.64 5.27
CA CYS A 33 -11.40 4.04 3.94
C CYS A 33 -11.67 2.83 3.02
N THR A 34 -12.80 2.84 2.32
CA THR A 34 -13.12 1.79 1.33
C THR A 34 -12.62 2.19 -0.06
N ALA A 35 -12.27 3.47 -0.22
CA ALA A 35 -11.62 3.96 -1.42
C ALA A 35 -10.27 3.25 -1.58
N PRO A 36 -9.91 2.85 -2.81
CA PRO A 36 -8.58 2.32 -3.09
C PRO A 36 -7.53 3.40 -2.82
N ILE A 37 -6.48 3.06 -2.09
CA ILE A 37 -5.33 3.93 -1.81
C ILE A 37 -4.34 3.76 -2.97
N ALA A 38 -4.07 4.84 -3.70
CA ALA A 38 -3.12 4.82 -4.80
C ALA A 38 -1.68 4.92 -4.31
N PHE A 39 -0.81 4.10 -4.90
CA PHE A 39 0.64 4.17 -4.76
C PHE A 39 1.26 4.43 -6.13
N GLY A 40 2.15 5.41 -6.24
CA GLY A 40 2.80 5.80 -7.49
C GLY A 40 2.16 7.01 -8.18
N GLY A 41 2.77 7.44 -9.30
CA GLY A 41 2.37 8.59 -10.11
C GLY A 41 1.38 8.20 -11.21
N ASP A 42 1.76 8.31 -12.48
CA ASP A 42 0.93 7.88 -13.61
C ASP A 42 0.82 6.34 -13.73
N ASP A 43 1.78 5.61 -13.16
CA ASP A 43 1.80 4.14 -13.12
C ASP A 43 1.49 3.66 -11.70
N GLN A 44 0.20 3.43 -11.41
CA GLN A 44 -0.30 3.23 -10.05
C GLN A 44 -0.54 1.77 -9.68
N TRP A 45 -0.28 1.45 -8.42
CA TRP A 45 -0.93 0.35 -7.72
C TRP A 45 -2.09 0.88 -6.88
N LEU A 46 -3.11 0.06 -6.68
CA LEU A 46 -4.22 0.37 -5.80
C LEU A 46 -4.25 -0.61 -4.63
N TYR A 47 -4.24 -0.11 -3.40
CA TYR A 47 -4.49 -0.91 -2.21
C TYR A 47 -5.96 -0.78 -1.80
N TYR A 48 -6.64 -1.90 -1.64
CA TYR A 48 -8.04 -1.95 -1.22
C TYR A 48 -8.12 -2.26 0.28
N PRO A 49 -8.43 -1.30 1.17
CA PRO A 49 -8.37 -1.54 2.60
C PRO A 49 -9.43 -2.52 3.11
N ASN A 50 -10.55 -2.66 2.39
CA ASN A 50 -11.62 -3.60 2.72
C ASN A 50 -11.21 -5.08 2.52
N THR A 51 -10.44 -5.37 1.48
CA THR A 51 -9.92 -6.72 1.20
C THR A 51 -8.48 -6.89 1.64
N LYS A 52 -7.80 -5.81 2.03
CA LYS A 52 -6.36 -5.72 2.29
C LYS A 52 -5.51 -6.27 1.15
N LYS A 53 -5.91 -5.99 -0.10
CA LYS A 53 -5.24 -6.50 -1.30
C LYS A 53 -4.68 -5.37 -2.14
N PHE A 54 -3.54 -5.62 -2.77
CA PHE A 54 -2.99 -4.72 -3.79
C PHE A 54 -3.51 -5.10 -5.19
N ASP A 55 -3.64 -4.12 -6.07
CA ASP A 55 -3.92 -4.31 -7.48
C ASP A 55 -2.88 -3.59 -8.31
N LEU A 56 -2.05 -4.40 -8.93
CA LEU A 56 -0.96 -4.01 -9.82
C LEU A 56 -1.41 -4.11 -11.29
N SER A 57 -2.64 -4.55 -11.56
CA SER A 57 -3.12 -4.81 -12.92
C SER A 57 -3.38 -3.53 -13.73
N ARG A 58 -3.32 -2.35 -13.09
CA ARG A 58 -3.68 -1.03 -13.68
C ARG A 58 -5.09 -1.05 -14.30
N ASP A 59 -6.06 -1.49 -13.51
CA ASP A 59 -7.47 -1.68 -13.89
C ASP A 59 -7.69 -2.57 -15.13
N SER A 60 -6.81 -3.56 -15.34
CA SER A 60 -6.98 -4.52 -16.43
C SER A 60 -8.34 -5.23 -16.33
N GLN A 61 -8.94 -5.51 -17.48
CA GLN A 61 -10.18 -6.31 -17.56
C GLN A 61 -9.98 -7.72 -17.03
N ARG A 62 -8.77 -8.27 -17.20
CA ARG A 62 -8.39 -9.58 -16.70
C ARG A 62 -7.35 -9.43 -15.60
N LYS A 63 -7.66 -10.00 -14.43
CA LYS A 63 -6.82 -9.97 -13.23
C LYS A 63 -6.64 -11.41 -12.73
N LEU A 64 -5.43 -11.76 -12.34
CA LEU A 64 -5.15 -12.98 -11.58
C LEU A 64 -4.99 -12.59 -10.11
N VAL A 65 -5.79 -13.19 -9.23
CA VAL A 65 -5.83 -12.87 -7.80
C VAL A 65 -5.00 -13.90 -7.03
N ILE A 66 -3.91 -13.44 -6.42
CA ILE A 66 -3.02 -14.24 -5.59
C ILE A 66 -3.32 -13.92 -4.13
N GLU A 67 -3.74 -14.93 -3.37
CA GLU A 67 -4.00 -14.80 -1.93
C GLU A 67 -2.67 -14.90 -1.15
N SER A 68 -2.65 -14.29 0.03
CA SER A 68 -1.46 -14.24 0.90
C SER A 68 -1.86 -14.33 2.37
N ASP A 69 -0.98 -14.87 3.20
CA ASP A 69 -1.14 -14.80 4.66
C ASP A 69 -0.93 -13.35 5.13
N GLU A 70 -2.02 -12.75 5.64
CA GLU A 70 -2.02 -11.38 6.12
C GLU A 70 -1.04 -11.16 7.28
N LYS A 71 -0.89 -12.15 8.18
CA LYS A 71 -0.02 -12.01 9.36
C LYS A 71 1.45 -12.01 8.96
N LEU A 72 1.79 -12.70 7.89
CA LEU A 72 3.17 -12.81 7.41
C LEU A 72 3.58 -11.59 6.57
N HIS A 73 2.67 -11.08 5.74
CA HIS A 73 2.99 -10.09 4.71
C HIS A 73 2.32 -8.71 4.89
N ASN A 74 1.55 -8.51 5.95
CA ASN A 74 0.75 -7.29 6.22
C ASN A 74 -0.29 -6.96 5.11
N HIS A 75 -0.59 -7.92 4.25
CA HIS A 75 -1.64 -7.83 3.23
C HIS A 75 -2.24 -9.21 2.96
N ALA A 76 -3.51 -9.25 2.58
CA ALA A 76 -4.23 -10.49 2.28
C ALA A 76 -4.02 -10.99 0.84
N GLY A 77 -3.28 -10.26 0.00
CA GLY A 77 -2.95 -10.71 -1.35
C GLY A 77 -2.73 -9.58 -2.34
N PHE A 78 -2.55 -9.93 -3.60
CA PHE A 78 -2.35 -8.97 -4.68
C PHE A 78 -2.90 -9.48 -6.02
N MET A 79 -3.12 -8.56 -6.96
CA MET A 79 -3.70 -8.83 -8.27
C MET A 79 -2.77 -8.36 -9.38
N ILE A 80 -2.54 -9.20 -10.37
CA ILE A 80 -1.68 -8.90 -11.53
C ILE A 80 -2.47 -9.01 -12.82
N ASN A 81 -2.01 -8.35 -13.88
CA ASN A 81 -2.50 -8.59 -15.24
C ASN A 81 -1.65 -9.68 -15.90
N PRO A 82 -2.18 -10.89 -16.18
CA PRO A 82 -1.41 -11.97 -16.80
C PRO A 82 -0.77 -11.60 -18.13
N GLU A 83 -1.47 -10.79 -18.95
CA GLU A 83 -1.01 -10.41 -20.30
C GLU A 83 0.16 -9.42 -20.27
N ARG A 84 0.39 -8.77 -19.13
CA ARG A 84 1.53 -7.87 -18.89
C ARG A 84 2.48 -8.43 -17.84
N SER A 85 2.43 -9.73 -17.61
CA SER A 85 3.26 -10.44 -16.65
C SER A 85 4.20 -11.41 -17.34
N ALA A 86 5.39 -11.60 -16.77
CA ALA A 86 6.33 -12.61 -17.22
C ALA A 86 6.91 -13.40 -16.03
N LEU A 87 7.06 -14.71 -16.20
CA LEU A 87 7.84 -15.57 -15.31
C LEU A 87 9.30 -15.59 -15.78
N VAL A 88 10.20 -15.11 -14.93
CA VAL A 88 11.65 -15.07 -15.16
C VAL A 88 12.29 -16.20 -14.37
N VAL A 89 12.71 -17.25 -15.07
CA VAL A 89 13.40 -18.40 -14.49
C VAL A 89 14.91 -18.21 -14.64
N VAL A 90 15.57 -18.00 -13.49
CA VAL A 90 16.98 -17.60 -13.45
C VAL A 90 17.90 -18.80 -13.23
N ASP A 91 18.84 -18.99 -14.15
CA ASP A 91 20.01 -19.86 -14.01
C ASP A 91 19.74 -21.31 -13.54
N MET A 92 18.61 -21.91 -13.95
CA MET A 92 18.32 -23.33 -13.73
C MET A 92 19.16 -24.23 -14.66
N GLN A 93 20.47 -24.00 -14.68
CA GLN A 93 21.46 -24.60 -15.57
C GLN A 93 22.22 -25.74 -14.89
N ASN A 94 22.81 -26.63 -15.71
CA ASN A 94 23.63 -27.74 -15.24
C ASN A 94 24.74 -27.28 -14.29
N TYR A 95 25.43 -26.17 -14.61
CA TYR A 95 26.52 -25.67 -13.78
C TYR A 95 26.12 -25.39 -12.31
N PHE A 96 24.89 -24.95 -12.08
CA PHE A 96 24.42 -24.55 -10.75
C PHE A 96 23.69 -25.69 -10.01
N ILE A 97 22.94 -26.51 -10.73
CA ILE A 97 22.03 -27.51 -10.14
C ILE A 97 22.59 -28.92 -10.20
N HIS A 98 23.38 -29.25 -11.23
CA HIS A 98 23.78 -30.63 -11.47
C HIS A 98 24.73 -31.14 -10.35
N PRO A 99 24.47 -32.33 -9.76
CA PRO A 99 25.28 -32.90 -8.68
C PRO A 99 26.77 -33.03 -8.98
N LEU A 100 27.14 -33.07 -10.27
CA LEU A 100 28.53 -33.09 -10.74
C LEU A 100 29.33 -31.86 -10.27
N TYR A 101 28.71 -30.69 -10.20
CA TYR A 101 29.39 -29.48 -9.73
C TYR A 101 29.12 -29.23 -8.25
N ARG A 102 27.86 -29.34 -7.83
CA ARG A 102 27.46 -29.10 -6.43
C ARG A 102 26.18 -29.85 -6.09
N HIS A 103 26.06 -30.20 -4.81
CA HIS A 103 24.79 -30.68 -4.25
C HIS A 103 23.89 -29.50 -3.85
N HIS A 104 23.23 -28.89 -4.83
CA HIS A 104 22.33 -27.75 -4.61
C HIS A 104 20.93 -28.23 -4.17
N ALA A 105 20.82 -28.65 -2.91
CA ALA A 105 19.60 -29.27 -2.38
C ALA A 105 18.36 -28.36 -2.49
N ALA A 106 18.49 -27.08 -2.17
CA ALA A 106 17.40 -26.10 -2.27
C ALA A 106 16.97 -25.86 -3.73
N GLY A 107 17.92 -25.71 -4.65
CA GLY A 107 17.65 -25.56 -6.08
C GLY A 107 16.99 -26.79 -6.69
N LEU A 108 17.39 -27.99 -6.27
CA LEU A 108 16.72 -29.23 -6.66
C LEU A 108 15.29 -29.32 -6.11
N ALA A 109 15.07 -28.90 -4.86
CA ALA A 109 13.74 -28.86 -4.25
C ALA A 109 12.79 -27.88 -4.97
N ALA A 110 13.32 -26.77 -5.49
CA ALA A 110 12.57 -25.76 -6.22
C ALA A 110 12.05 -26.22 -7.60
N ILE A 111 12.59 -27.30 -8.18
CA ILE A 111 12.21 -27.75 -9.54
C ILE A 111 10.73 -28.16 -9.60
N LYS A 112 10.28 -29.02 -8.67
CA LYS A 112 8.91 -29.54 -8.69
C LYS A 112 7.84 -28.43 -8.57
N PRO A 113 7.94 -27.46 -7.64
CA PRO A 113 7.01 -26.33 -7.59
C PRO A 113 7.14 -25.43 -8.83
N LEU A 114 8.36 -25.15 -9.31
CA LEU A 114 8.58 -24.37 -10.53
C LEU A 114 7.86 -24.95 -11.75
N LEU A 115 7.89 -26.28 -11.94
CA LEU A 115 7.20 -26.92 -13.07
C LEU A 115 5.69 -26.69 -13.04
N ARG A 116 5.07 -26.68 -11.84
CA ARG A 116 3.64 -26.36 -11.70
C ARG A 116 3.34 -24.89 -12.02
N VAL A 117 4.22 -23.99 -11.57
CA VAL A 117 4.11 -22.55 -11.87
C VAL A 117 4.22 -22.32 -13.38
N ILE A 118 5.17 -22.97 -14.06
CA ILE A 118 5.32 -22.85 -15.53
C ILE A 118 4.02 -23.27 -16.23
N GLU A 119 3.43 -24.40 -15.84
CA GLU A 119 2.15 -24.85 -16.39
C GLU A 119 1.01 -23.84 -16.13
N LYS A 120 0.92 -23.31 -14.91
CA LYS A 120 -0.06 -22.26 -14.56
C LYS A 120 0.16 -20.99 -15.39
N CYS A 121 1.41 -20.53 -15.54
CA CYS A 121 1.74 -19.37 -16.34
C CYS A 121 1.27 -19.53 -17.78
N ARG A 122 1.53 -20.68 -18.40
CA ARG A 122 1.07 -20.99 -19.77
C ARG A 122 -0.44 -20.97 -19.88
N LYS A 123 -1.15 -21.59 -18.94
CA LYS A 123 -2.61 -21.58 -18.90
C LYS A 123 -3.18 -20.16 -18.78
N GLU A 124 -2.51 -19.30 -18.01
CA GLU A 124 -2.94 -17.92 -17.83
C GLU A 124 -2.41 -16.96 -18.92
N GLY A 125 -1.56 -17.42 -19.84
CA GLY A 125 -0.96 -16.58 -20.88
C GLY A 125 0.17 -15.67 -20.39
N ILE A 126 0.79 -16.00 -19.25
CA ILE A 126 1.97 -15.32 -18.71
C ILE A 126 3.20 -15.80 -19.47
N GLN A 127 4.01 -14.87 -20.00
CA GLN A 127 5.20 -15.20 -20.78
C GLN A 127 6.25 -15.89 -19.91
N VAL A 128 6.75 -17.06 -20.33
CA VAL A 128 7.87 -17.73 -19.66
C VAL A 128 9.18 -17.28 -20.31
N ILE A 129 10.13 -16.87 -19.48
CA ILE A 129 11.44 -16.35 -19.87
C ILE A 129 12.53 -17.09 -19.12
N TRP A 130 13.47 -17.65 -19.87
CA TRP A 130 14.68 -18.30 -19.37
C TRP A 130 15.83 -17.31 -19.40
N LEU A 131 16.27 -16.86 -18.22
CA LEU A 131 17.37 -15.91 -18.06
C LEU A 131 18.58 -16.63 -17.49
N ASN A 132 19.58 -16.88 -18.32
CA ASN A 132 20.66 -17.80 -18.01
C ASN A 132 22.04 -17.16 -18.18
N TRP A 133 23.03 -17.59 -17.41
CA TRP A 133 24.43 -17.30 -17.73
C TRP A 133 24.79 -17.85 -19.11
N GLY A 134 25.29 -16.99 -19.97
CA GLY A 134 25.72 -17.38 -21.31
C GLY A 134 26.74 -16.39 -21.85
N ILE A 135 27.97 -16.52 -21.37
CA ILE A 135 29.04 -15.58 -21.72
C ILE A 135 29.67 -15.91 -23.07
N SER A 136 30.24 -14.88 -23.69
CA SER A 136 31.09 -14.94 -24.88
C SER A 136 32.50 -14.43 -24.53
N ASP A 137 33.42 -14.58 -25.48
CA ASP A 137 34.77 -14.01 -25.31
C ASP A 137 34.73 -12.48 -25.16
N ASP A 138 33.81 -11.81 -25.85
CA ASP A 138 33.65 -10.35 -25.78
C ASP A 138 33.13 -9.95 -24.40
N SER A 139 32.09 -10.63 -23.89
CA SER A 139 31.54 -10.31 -22.57
C SER A 139 32.53 -10.63 -21.46
N LEU A 140 33.31 -11.71 -21.59
CA LEU A 140 34.32 -12.08 -20.60
C LEU A 140 35.45 -11.03 -20.52
N ARG A 141 35.88 -10.48 -21.67
CA ARG A 141 36.88 -9.40 -21.71
C ARG A 141 36.37 -8.09 -21.11
N ALA A 142 35.09 -7.77 -21.29
CA ALA A 142 34.47 -6.56 -20.75
C ALA A 142 34.00 -6.70 -19.29
N MET A 143 34.11 -7.90 -18.70
CA MET A 143 33.53 -8.21 -17.40
C MET A 143 34.26 -7.47 -16.26
N PRO A 144 33.52 -6.88 -15.30
CA PRO A 144 34.09 -6.26 -14.12
C PRO A 144 34.93 -7.26 -13.28
N PRO A 145 36.08 -6.83 -12.74
CA PRO A 145 36.95 -7.70 -11.95
C PRO A 145 36.26 -8.35 -10.74
N ALA A 146 35.28 -7.67 -10.12
CA ALA A 146 34.56 -8.19 -8.96
C ALA A 146 33.76 -9.47 -9.30
N VAL A 147 33.19 -9.53 -10.51
CA VAL A 147 32.43 -10.69 -10.99
C VAL A 147 33.38 -11.84 -11.28
N GLN A 148 34.46 -11.57 -12.02
CA GLN A 148 35.51 -12.58 -12.27
C GLN A 148 36.10 -13.13 -10.96
N ARG A 149 36.32 -12.27 -9.95
CA ARG A 149 36.81 -12.67 -8.63
C ARG A 149 35.85 -13.66 -7.95
N GLY A 150 34.55 -13.41 -7.97
CA GLY A 150 33.54 -14.31 -7.39
C GLY A 150 33.60 -15.71 -7.97
N PHE A 151 33.95 -15.82 -9.26
CA PHE A 151 34.05 -17.08 -9.97
C PHE A 151 35.48 -17.67 -10.02
N SER A 152 36.46 -17.07 -9.34
CA SER A 152 37.84 -17.55 -9.38
C SER A 152 38.01 -18.93 -8.72
N LYS A 153 38.84 -19.80 -9.32
CA LYS A 153 39.21 -21.10 -8.76
C LYS A 153 40.05 -21.03 -7.50
N SER A 154 40.90 -20.01 -7.38
CA SER A 154 41.85 -19.88 -6.27
C SER A 154 41.32 -19.01 -5.13
N LEU A 155 40.39 -18.09 -5.43
CA LEU A 155 39.93 -17.07 -4.48
C LEU A 155 38.40 -17.03 -4.31
N GLY A 156 37.67 -17.67 -5.22
CA GLY A 156 36.22 -17.71 -5.24
C GLY A 156 35.71 -19.13 -5.01
N TRP A 157 34.41 -19.31 -5.22
CA TRP A 157 33.76 -20.59 -4.98
C TRP A 157 33.80 -21.51 -6.21
N HIS A 158 34.17 -21.01 -7.40
CA HIS A 158 33.88 -21.63 -8.72
C HIS A 158 35.14 -21.95 -9.53
N VAL A 159 34.99 -22.67 -10.65
CA VAL A 159 36.10 -23.21 -11.47
C VAL A 159 36.83 -22.14 -12.33
N GLY A 160 36.31 -20.91 -12.40
CA GLY A 160 36.77 -19.84 -13.31
C GLY A 160 35.83 -19.67 -14.49
N LEU A 161 35.32 -18.45 -14.73
CA LEU A 161 34.52 -18.16 -15.93
C LEU A 161 35.34 -18.34 -17.20
N GLY A 162 34.78 -19.04 -18.19
CA GLY A 162 35.42 -19.31 -19.48
C GLY A 162 36.56 -20.32 -19.47
N ALA A 163 36.91 -20.90 -18.31
CA ALA A 163 37.88 -22.00 -18.22
C ALA A 163 37.32 -23.28 -18.83
N GLU A 164 38.18 -24.08 -19.49
CA GLU A 164 37.78 -25.37 -20.04
C GLU A 164 37.44 -26.35 -18.91
N LEU A 165 36.22 -26.90 -18.93
CA LEU A 165 35.78 -27.88 -17.95
C LEU A 165 36.11 -29.32 -18.42
N PRO A 166 36.28 -30.27 -17.49
CA PRO A 166 36.66 -31.64 -17.83
C PRO A 166 35.66 -32.35 -18.75
N GLU A 167 36.09 -33.47 -19.32
CA GLU A 167 35.21 -34.46 -19.97
C GLU A 167 34.32 -33.88 -21.08
N GLY A 168 34.79 -32.86 -21.80
CA GLY A 168 34.07 -32.27 -22.92
C GLY A 168 32.84 -31.44 -22.52
N GLN A 169 32.74 -31.03 -21.26
CA GLN A 169 31.64 -30.19 -20.74
C GLN A 169 31.68 -28.75 -21.29
N GLY A 170 32.76 -28.39 -21.98
CA GLY A 170 33.00 -27.10 -22.61
C GLY A 170 33.48 -26.03 -21.63
N ARG A 171 33.64 -24.81 -22.14
CA ARG A 171 34.05 -23.65 -21.34
C ARG A 171 32.98 -23.27 -20.31
N CYS A 172 33.41 -22.97 -19.10
CA CYS A 172 32.56 -22.63 -17.97
C CYS A 172 31.64 -21.42 -18.30
N LEU A 173 30.33 -21.67 -18.22
CA LEU A 173 29.21 -20.77 -18.49
C LEU A 173 29.21 -20.12 -19.89
N PHE A 174 29.96 -20.69 -20.85
CA PHE A 174 29.96 -20.22 -22.23
C PHE A 174 28.70 -20.66 -22.96
N LYS A 175 28.15 -19.76 -23.77
CA LYS A 175 26.96 -20.05 -24.58
C LYS A 175 27.17 -21.30 -25.45
N GLY A 176 26.20 -22.21 -25.41
CA GLY A 176 26.20 -23.45 -26.21
C GLY A 176 27.01 -24.61 -25.60
N THR A 177 27.55 -24.45 -24.39
CA THR A 177 28.22 -25.54 -23.67
C THR A 177 27.25 -26.28 -22.75
N TRP A 178 27.50 -27.56 -22.50
CA TRP A 178 26.61 -28.41 -21.67
C TRP A 178 26.37 -27.82 -20.28
N ASN A 179 27.42 -27.29 -19.64
CA ASN A 179 27.32 -26.70 -18.31
C ASN A 179 26.42 -25.44 -18.29
N ALA A 180 26.36 -24.70 -19.41
CA ALA A 180 25.47 -23.55 -19.59
C ALA A 180 24.08 -23.93 -20.13
N GLU A 181 23.79 -25.20 -20.40
CA GLU A 181 22.43 -25.62 -20.74
C GLU A 181 21.55 -25.72 -19.48
N LEU A 182 20.24 -25.61 -19.68
CA LEU A 182 19.25 -25.89 -18.65
C LEU A 182 19.40 -27.32 -18.10
N PHE A 183 19.17 -27.47 -16.79
CA PHE A 183 19.17 -28.76 -16.12
C PHE A 183 18.07 -29.67 -16.70
N PRO A 184 18.29 -31.00 -16.87
CA PRO A 184 17.44 -31.84 -17.73
C PRO A 184 15.94 -31.82 -17.42
N SER A 185 15.55 -31.85 -16.15
CA SER A 185 14.13 -31.83 -15.75
C SER A 185 13.43 -30.51 -16.10
N VAL A 186 14.17 -29.40 -16.02
CA VAL A 186 13.68 -28.05 -16.37
C VAL A 186 13.72 -27.85 -17.88
N LYS A 187 14.77 -28.34 -18.55
CA LYS A 187 14.91 -28.35 -20.03
C LYS A 187 13.75 -29.10 -20.69
N ALA A 188 13.28 -30.20 -20.09
CA ALA A 188 12.14 -30.97 -20.59
C ALA A 188 10.82 -30.21 -20.57
N ALA A 189 10.71 -29.13 -19.78
CA ALA A 189 9.51 -28.31 -19.69
C ALA A 189 9.51 -27.14 -20.69
N VAL A 190 10.59 -26.89 -21.42
CA VAL A 190 10.69 -25.79 -22.39
C VAL A 190 9.71 -25.98 -23.54
N GLU A 191 9.02 -24.91 -23.93
CA GLU A 191 8.14 -24.88 -25.10
C GLU A 191 8.60 -23.83 -26.14
N PRO A 192 8.21 -23.96 -27.43
CA PRO A 192 8.71 -23.08 -28.50
C PRO A 192 8.41 -21.59 -28.33
N GLN A 193 7.37 -21.24 -27.57
CA GLN A 193 6.99 -19.85 -27.28
C GLN A 193 7.77 -19.24 -26.11
N ASP A 194 8.55 -20.04 -25.37
CA ASP A 194 9.36 -19.51 -24.28
C ASP A 194 10.50 -18.66 -24.85
N LEU A 195 10.89 -17.61 -24.12
CA LEU A 195 11.97 -16.71 -24.53
C LEU A 195 13.26 -17.03 -23.80
N PHE A 196 14.40 -16.83 -24.47
CA PHE A 196 15.71 -17.12 -23.93
C PHE A 196 16.61 -15.89 -23.99
N PHE A 197 17.13 -15.47 -22.83
CA PHE A 197 18.11 -14.41 -22.73
C PHE A 197 19.36 -14.92 -22.02
N ASN A 198 20.52 -14.51 -22.54
CA ASN A 198 21.79 -14.78 -21.91
C ASN A 198 22.23 -13.53 -21.16
N LYS A 199 22.64 -13.70 -19.90
CA LYS A 199 23.30 -12.67 -19.12
C LYS A 199 24.78 -12.99 -18.94
N ASN A 200 25.55 -11.94 -18.72
CA ASN A 200 27.00 -11.96 -18.51
C ASN A 200 27.39 -11.40 -17.14
N GLN A 201 26.41 -11.18 -16.28
CA GLN A 201 26.54 -10.66 -14.92
C GLN A 201 25.59 -11.41 -13.98
N MET A 202 25.67 -11.05 -12.70
CA MET A 202 24.76 -11.58 -11.68
C MET A 202 23.30 -11.27 -12.05
N SER A 203 22.99 -10.00 -12.32
CA SER A 203 21.69 -9.53 -12.81
C SER A 203 21.59 -9.62 -14.32
N GLY A 204 20.40 -9.92 -14.85
CA GLY A 204 20.09 -9.77 -16.28
C GLY A 204 19.68 -8.35 -16.71
N LEU A 205 19.54 -7.42 -15.75
CA LEU A 205 19.00 -6.07 -15.94
C LEU A 205 19.98 -4.96 -15.54
N TRP A 206 21.26 -5.32 -15.36
CA TRP A 206 22.32 -4.40 -14.93
C TRP A 206 22.57 -3.22 -15.90
N SER A 207 22.03 -3.30 -17.12
CA SER A 207 22.15 -2.26 -18.14
C SER A 207 20.93 -2.24 -19.05
N HIS A 208 20.45 -1.04 -19.42
CA HIS A 208 19.37 -0.84 -20.39
C HIS A 208 19.70 -1.34 -21.81
N LYS A 209 20.97 -1.65 -22.08
CA LYS A 209 21.44 -2.20 -23.36
C LYS A 209 21.34 -3.72 -23.43
N GLU A 210 21.04 -4.39 -22.32
CA GLU A 210 20.89 -5.83 -22.32
C GLU A 210 19.62 -6.22 -23.10
N PRO A 211 19.66 -7.27 -23.96
CA PRO A 211 18.49 -7.67 -24.75
C PRO A 211 17.26 -8.00 -23.90
N PHE A 212 17.46 -8.52 -22.69
CA PHE A 212 16.38 -8.80 -21.75
C PHE A 212 15.68 -7.52 -21.30
N HIS A 213 16.44 -6.48 -20.93
CA HIS A 213 15.88 -5.18 -20.55
C HIS A 213 15.10 -4.53 -21.70
N GLN A 214 15.68 -4.54 -22.91
CA GLN A 214 15.05 -3.96 -24.10
C GLN A 214 13.70 -4.66 -24.38
N TYR A 215 13.69 -5.98 -24.37
CA TYR A 215 12.47 -6.76 -24.57
C TYR A 215 11.39 -6.43 -23.52
N LEU A 216 11.73 -6.40 -22.22
CA LEU A 216 10.75 -6.11 -21.17
C LEU A 216 10.15 -4.71 -21.33
N THR A 217 10.98 -3.74 -21.73
CA THR A 217 10.55 -2.36 -21.98
C THR A 217 9.61 -2.27 -23.19
N GLU A 218 9.97 -2.90 -24.30
CA GLU A 218 9.24 -2.84 -25.57
C GLU A 218 7.95 -3.67 -25.55
N SER A 219 7.93 -4.79 -24.83
CA SER A 219 6.74 -5.65 -24.69
C SER A 219 5.63 -5.05 -23.84
N GLY A 220 5.91 -3.98 -23.10
CA GLY A 220 4.96 -3.40 -22.14
C GLY A 220 4.72 -4.31 -20.92
N THR A 221 5.67 -5.21 -20.62
CA THR A 221 5.65 -6.03 -19.40
C THR A 221 5.70 -5.11 -18.18
N LYS A 222 4.84 -5.37 -17.20
CA LYS A 222 4.72 -4.58 -15.97
C LYS A 222 5.08 -5.37 -14.71
N THR A 223 4.73 -6.65 -14.66
CA THR A 223 4.97 -7.49 -13.49
C THR A 223 5.91 -8.65 -13.84
N LEU A 224 6.91 -8.89 -12.98
CA LEU A 224 7.88 -9.97 -13.12
C LEU A 224 7.76 -10.93 -11.94
N LEU A 225 7.49 -12.19 -12.24
CA LEU A 225 7.53 -13.30 -11.29
C LEU A 225 8.92 -13.94 -11.34
N PHE A 226 9.61 -14.06 -10.21
CA PHE A 226 10.98 -14.54 -10.14
C PHE A 226 11.06 -15.95 -9.54
N ALA A 227 11.78 -16.83 -10.22
CA ALA A 227 12.11 -18.18 -9.79
C ALA A 227 13.55 -18.54 -10.19
N GLY A 228 14.08 -19.64 -9.66
CA GLY A 228 15.41 -20.15 -10.02
C GLY A 228 16.47 -19.96 -8.94
N VAL A 229 17.75 -19.88 -9.34
CA VAL A 229 18.87 -19.91 -8.40
C VAL A 229 19.97 -18.88 -8.75
N ASN A 230 20.78 -18.42 -7.80
CA ASN A 230 20.57 -18.51 -6.35
C ASN A 230 19.69 -17.35 -5.88
N THR A 231 18.83 -17.59 -4.90
CA THR A 231 17.88 -16.60 -4.34
C THR A 231 18.55 -15.28 -3.99
N ASP A 232 19.61 -15.31 -3.19
CA ASP A 232 20.35 -14.14 -2.68
C ASP A 232 21.38 -13.54 -3.66
N GLN A 233 21.51 -14.12 -4.87
CA GLN A 233 22.53 -13.69 -5.84
C GLN A 233 21.91 -13.31 -7.19
N CYS A 234 21.76 -14.26 -8.12
CA CYS A 234 21.29 -13.97 -9.48
C CYS A 234 19.80 -13.60 -9.50
N VAL A 235 18.99 -14.26 -8.67
CA VAL A 235 17.57 -13.95 -8.52
C VAL A 235 17.40 -12.57 -7.87
N TYR A 236 17.95 -12.36 -6.66
CA TYR A 236 17.88 -11.07 -5.97
C TYR A 236 18.51 -9.93 -6.75
N GLY A 237 19.66 -10.15 -7.40
CA GLY A 237 20.33 -9.14 -8.21
C GLY A 237 19.46 -8.69 -9.39
N THR A 238 18.84 -9.65 -10.10
CA THR A 238 17.93 -9.31 -11.20
C THR A 238 16.65 -8.64 -10.68
N LEU A 239 16.09 -9.12 -9.57
CA LEU A 239 14.89 -8.54 -8.95
C LEU A 239 15.13 -7.12 -8.43
N SER A 240 16.27 -6.87 -7.78
CA SER A 240 16.65 -5.57 -7.27
C SER A 240 16.83 -4.55 -8.40
N ASP A 241 17.47 -4.94 -9.51
CA ASP A 241 17.55 -4.07 -10.69
C ASP A 241 16.17 -3.87 -11.32
N ALA A 242 15.33 -4.92 -11.39
CA ALA A 242 13.96 -4.80 -11.90
C ALA A 242 13.13 -3.80 -11.09
N TYR A 243 13.21 -3.87 -9.76
CA TYR A 243 12.60 -2.93 -8.83
C TYR A 243 13.11 -1.50 -9.09
N ALA A 244 14.43 -1.31 -9.22
CA ALA A 244 15.02 0.00 -9.47
C ALA A 244 14.61 0.61 -10.82
N TRP A 245 14.39 -0.22 -11.84
CA TRP A 245 13.88 0.19 -13.15
C TRP A 245 12.36 0.38 -13.19
N GLY A 246 11.63 -0.02 -12.14
CA GLY A 246 10.19 0.24 -12.00
C GLY A 246 9.26 -0.89 -12.45
N TRP A 247 9.76 -2.12 -12.60
CA TRP A 247 8.88 -3.29 -12.74
C TRP A 247 8.34 -3.74 -11.38
N ASP A 248 7.11 -4.24 -11.36
CA ASP A 248 6.59 -4.84 -10.15
C ASP A 248 7.19 -6.23 -9.95
N CYS A 249 7.78 -6.47 -8.79
CA CYS A 249 8.51 -7.69 -8.51
C CYS A 249 7.73 -8.62 -7.60
N VAL A 250 7.65 -9.90 -7.98
CA VAL A 250 7.07 -10.97 -7.16
C VAL A 250 8.06 -12.13 -7.08
N LEU A 251 8.49 -12.51 -5.89
CA LEU A 251 9.32 -13.70 -5.69
C LEU A 251 8.44 -14.92 -5.39
N LEU A 252 8.69 -16.03 -6.07
CA LEU A 252 8.10 -17.34 -5.77
C LEU A 252 9.08 -18.10 -4.85
N ASN A 253 8.90 -17.99 -3.54
CA ASN A 253 9.93 -18.40 -2.56
C ASN A 253 10.32 -19.88 -2.69
N ASP A 254 9.34 -20.78 -2.76
CA ASP A 254 9.54 -22.22 -2.90
C ASP A 254 9.98 -22.65 -4.32
N CYS A 255 9.94 -21.73 -5.29
CA CYS A 255 10.50 -21.90 -6.63
C CYS A 255 11.92 -21.31 -6.75
N THR A 256 12.53 -20.92 -5.63
CA THR A 256 13.90 -20.45 -5.56
C THR A 256 14.73 -21.26 -4.57
N GLY A 257 16.05 -21.15 -4.66
CA GLY A 257 16.92 -21.76 -3.66
C GLY A 257 18.32 -21.18 -3.66
N THR A 258 18.95 -21.16 -2.48
CA THR A 258 20.36 -20.77 -2.32
C THR A 258 21.14 -21.79 -1.48
N MET A 259 22.46 -21.78 -1.68
CA MET A 259 23.43 -22.55 -0.88
C MET A 259 24.23 -21.67 0.09
N THR A 260 24.02 -20.36 0.11
CA THR A 260 24.82 -19.42 0.92
C THR A 260 24.71 -19.71 2.44
N GLY A 261 23.58 -20.26 2.88
CA GLY A 261 23.28 -20.48 4.31
C GLY A 261 23.10 -19.15 5.07
N ARG A 262 23.28 -19.17 6.40
CA ARG A 262 23.25 -17.98 7.28
C ARG A 262 21.96 -17.15 7.23
N GLY A 263 20.83 -17.79 6.94
CA GLY A 263 19.55 -17.10 6.80
C GLY A 263 19.44 -16.28 5.51
N ALA A 264 20.28 -16.53 4.49
CA ALA A 264 20.31 -15.72 3.28
C ALA A 264 19.01 -15.79 2.46
N GLN A 265 18.34 -16.95 2.46
CA GLN A 265 17.04 -17.12 1.82
C GLN A 265 16.00 -16.23 2.51
N GLU A 266 15.86 -16.39 3.83
CA GLU A 266 14.88 -15.71 4.66
C GLU A 266 15.10 -14.19 4.68
N LEU A 267 16.36 -13.74 4.74
CA LEU A 267 16.69 -12.32 4.67
C LEU A 267 16.34 -11.72 3.30
N CYS A 268 16.60 -12.46 2.22
CA CYS A 268 16.26 -12.04 0.88
C CYS A 268 14.73 -11.91 0.72
N GLU A 269 13.98 -12.93 1.15
CA GLU A 269 12.52 -12.93 1.16
C GLU A 269 11.95 -11.76 1.98
N TYR A 270 12.49 -11.54 3.18
CA TYR A 270 12.08 -10.43 4.04
C TYR A 270 12.29 -9.07 3.36
N ASN A 271 13.47 -8.83 2.79
CA ASN A 271 13.77 -7.56 2.12
C ASN A 271 12.85 -7.33 0.91
N ILE A 272 12.56 -8.39 0.15
CA ILE A 272 11.66 -8.29 -1.00
C ILE A 272 10.24 -7.96 -0.55
N ALA A 273 9.70 -8.73 0.38
CA ALA A 273 8.32 -8.57 0.87
C ALA A 273 8.07 -7.21 1.54
N THR A 274 9.10 -6.64 2.17
CA THR A 274 8.95 -5.38 2.92
C THR A 274 9.23 -4.14 2.10
N ASN A 275 10.14 -4.20 1.11
CA ASN A 275 10.65 -3.00 0.44
C ASN A 275 10.60 -3.01 -1.08
N MET A 276 10.58 -4.18 -1.74
CA MET A 276 10.83 -4.26 -3.19
C MET A 276 9.64 -4.80 -4.00
N GLY A 277 8.68 -5.43 -3.35
CA GLY A 277 7.53 -6.02 -4.02
C GLY A 277 6.86 -7.06 -3.14
N PHE A 278 6.56 -8.22 -3.71
CA PHE A 278 5.75 -9.26 -3.07
C PHE A 278 6.51 -10.59 -3.01
N VAL A 279 6.18 -11.40 -2.01
CA VAL A 279 6.62 -12.80 -1.90
C VAL A 279 5.37 -13.67 -1.84
N THR A 280 5.37 -14.77 -2.58
CA THR A 280 4.31 -15.79 -2.55
C THR A 280 4.93 -17.16 -2.81
N ASP A 281 4.17 -18.23 -2.61
CA ASP A 281 4.59 -19.59 -2.90
C ASP A 281 3.87 -20.15 -4.15
N SER A 282 4.37 -21.28 -4.64
CA SER A 282 3.79 -21.94 -5.81
C SER A 282 2.36 -22.43 -5.58
N GLU A 283 1.98 -22.75 -4.34
CA GLU A 283 0.64 -23.23 -4.00
C GLU A 283 -0.39 -22.11 -4.16
N SER A 284 -0.14 -20.97 -3.54
CA SER A 284 -0.95 -19.76 -3.60
C SER A 284 -1.04 -19.23 -5.02
N PHE A 285 0.09 -19.21 -5.75
CA PHE A 285 0.12 -18.79 -7.14
C PHE A 285 -0.65 -19.75 -8.07
N CYS A 286 -0.49 -21.06 -7.91
CA CYS A 286 -1.22 -22.04 -8.73
C CYS A 286 -2.73 -22.05 -8.42
N GLY A 287 -3.10 -21.79 -7.16
CA GLY A 287 -4.48 -21.64 -6.69
C GLY A 287 -5.15 -20.32 -7.11
N ALA A 288 -4.38 -19.37 -7.65
CA ALA A 288 -4.86 -18.05 -8.01
C ALA A 288 -6.02 -18.09 -9.02
N GLN A 289 -7.04 -17.29 -8.76
CA GLN A 289 -8.27 -17.24 -9.56
C GLN A 289 -8.22 -16.12 -10.60
N SER A 290 -8.67 -16.40 -11.82
CA SER A 290 -8.79 -15.40 -12.87
C SER A 290 -10.15 -14.70 -12.76
N LEU A 291 -10.12 -13.38 -12.57
CA LEU A 291 -11.29 -12.52 -12.65
C LEU A 291 -11.30 -11.83 -14.02
N SER A 292 -12.42 -11.92 -14.72
CA SER A 292 -12.69 -11.12 -15.92
C SER A 292 -13.85 -10.16 -15.64
N GLN A 293 -13.60 -8.87 -15.79
CA GLN A 293 -14.69 -7.89 -15.85
C GLN A 293 -15.26 -7.88 -17.28
N PRO A 294 -16.60 -7.82 -17.44
CA PRO A 294 -17.18 -7.64 -18.76
C PRO A 294 -16.80 -6.26 -19.32
N SER A 295 -16.39 -6.25 -20.61
CA SER A 295 -16.02 -5.06 -21.38
C SER A 295 -16.96 -3.87 -21.11
N LYS A 296 -16.39 -2.70 -20.81
CA LYS A 296 -17.08 -1.40 -20.70
C LYS A 296 -17.64 -0.96 -22.07
N SER A 297 -18.62 -1.68 -22.58
CA SER A 297 -19.51 -1.25 -23.66
C SER A 297 -20.95 -1.42 -23.19
N LEU A 298 -21.37 -0.60 -22.22
CA LEU A 298 -22.77 -0.28 -21.87
C LEU A 298 -22.82 0.52 -20.56
N PHE A 299 -22.17 1.69 -20.50
CA PHE A 299 -22.57 2.72 -19.52
C PHE A 299 -23.73 3.54 -20.08
N LYS A 300 -24.86 2.84 -20.30
CA LYS A 300 -26.18 3.46 -20.28
C LYS A 300 -27.16 2.36 -19.91
N THR A 301 -27.78 2.50 -18.74
CA THR A 301 -28.79 1.60 -18.18
C THR A 301 -28.22 0.41 -17.41
N LEU A 302 -28.03 0.60 -16.10
CA LEU A 302 -28.45 -0.33 -15.06
C LEU A 302 -28.25 0.34 -13.68
N SER A 303 -28.97 1.43 -13.47
CA SER A 303 -29.37 1.86 -12.13
C SER A 303 -30.37 0.83 -11.59
N ARG A 304 -29.87 -0.23 -10.95
CA ARG A 304 -30.56 -1.05 -9.95
C ARG A 304 -29.66 -2.24 -9.59
N ARG A 305 -28.72 -1.99 -8.68
CA ARG A 305 -28.26 -3.03 -7.75
C ARG A 305 -28.66 -2.58 -6.35
N VAL A 306 -29.27 -3.52 -5.65
CA VAL A 306 -29.84 -3.36 -4.31
C VAL A 306 -28.66 -3.08 -3.36
N TYR A 307 -28.43 -1.81 -3.07
CA TYR A 307 -27.57 -1.39 -1.98
C TYR A 307 -28.32 -1.64 -0.68
N TRP A 308 -27.69 -2.37 0.24
CA TRP A 308 -28.05 -2.26 1.64
C TRP A 308 -27.87 -0.79 2.05
N LYS A 309 -28.98 -0.14 2.38
CA LYS A 309 -29.08 1.27 2.79
C LYS A 309 -28.11 1.55 3.95
N CYS A 310 -27.03 2.26 3.66
CA CYS A 310 -26.26 3.00 4.65
C CYS A 310 -26.37 4.49 4.30
N GLU A 311 -26.78 5.31 5.26
CA GLU A 311 -27.08 6.73 5.11
C GLU A 311 -25.79 7.54 4.92
N GLN A 312 -25.30 7.66 3.67
CA GLN A 312 -24.09 8.43 3.34
C GLN A 312 -24.41 9.93 3.21
N ILE A 313 -23.78 10.75 4.06
CA ILE A 313 -23.92 12.23 4.11
C ILE A 313 -23.21 12.88 2.92
N ILE A 314 -21.97 12.48 2.66
CA ILE A 314 -21.17 12.92 1.50
C ILE A 314 -20.58 11.72 0.79
N ASP A 315 -20.19 11.88 -0.47
CA ASP A 315 -19.46 10.85 -1.22
C ASP A 315 -18.08 10.62 -0.59
N ASP A 316 -17.57 9.40 -0.71
CA ASP A 316 -16.25 9.05 -0.20
C ASP A 316 -15.17 9.90 -0.90
N PHE A 317 -14.27 10.51 -0.12
CA PHE A 317 -13.20 11.38 -0.61
C PHE A 317 -11.87 11.08 0.10
N LEU A 318 -10.75 11.41 -0.56
CA LEU A 318 -9.41 11.31 0.04
C LEU A 318 -9.12 12.58 0.85
N PRO A 319 -8.95 12.50 2.18
CA PRO A 319 -8.61 13.67 2.98
C PRO A 319 -7.18 14.09 2.68
N SER A 320 -6.99 15.35 2.30
CA SER A 320 -5.67 15.98 2.15
C SER A 320 -5.37 16.93 3.31
N ILE A 321 -6.40 17.34 4.06
CA ILE A 321 -6.32 18.29 5.17
C ILE A 321 -6.87 17.67 6.46
N SER A 322 -6.10 17.75 7.54
CA SER A 322 -6.55 17.44 8.90
C SER A 322 -7.26 18.63 9.54
N LEU A 323 -8.36 18.35 10.25
CA LEU A 323 -9.18 19.36 10.93
C LEU A 323 -9.17 19.13 12.45
N ASP A 324 -8.57 20.07 13.18
CA ASP A 324 -8.69 20.16 14.65
C ASP A 324 -9.80 21.15 15.03
N VAL A 325 -10.77 20.66 15.82
CA VAL A 325 -11.87 21.46 16.38
C VAL A 325 -11.80 21.43 17.89
N SER A 326 -11.62 22.60 18.52
CA SER A 326 -11.42 22.71 19.96
C SER A 326 -12.42 23.66 20.62
N TRP A 327 -12.98 23.26 21.75
CA TRP A 327 -13.74 24.10 22.67
C TRP A 327 -12.94 24.34 23.96
N PRO A 328 -13.26 25.36 24.79
CA PRO A 328 -12.48 25.69 25.98
C PRO A 328 -12.22 24.55 26.98
N LYS A 329 -13.00 23.47 26.94
CA LYS A 329 -12.92 22.34 27.87
C LYS A 329 -12.76 20.97 27.21
N LYS A 330 -12.95 20.87 25.88
CA LYS A 330 -13.01 19.60 25.13
C LYS A 330 -12.66 19.83 23.67
N ASP A 331 -12.02 18.84 23.07
CA ASP A 331 -11.66 18.81 21.65
C ASP A 331 -12.50 17.77 20.92
N ALA A 332 -12.74 17.95 19.62
CA ALA A 332 -13.31 16.92 18.76
C ALA A 332 -12.24 15.90 18.43
N ASP A 333 -12.55 14.62 18.68
CA ASP A 333 -11.63 13.51 18.45
C ASP A 333 -12.42 12.39 17.77
N LEU A 334 -12.65 12.57 16.47
CA LEU A 334 -13.23 11.60 15.52
C LEU A 334 -14.28 10.65 16.13
N GLY A 335 -15.36 11.22 16.67
CA GLY A 335 -16.48 10.46 17.23
C GLY A 335 -16.51 10.38 18.75
N ASN A 336 -15.73 11.20 19.46
CA ASN A 336 -15.91 11.36 20.89
C ASN A 336 -17.29 11.99 21.24
N THR A 337 -17.82 11.65 22.42
CA THR A 337 -19.11 12.19 22.88
C THR A 337 -18.91 13.42 23.77
N ILE A 338 -19.41 14.57 23.33
CA ILE A 338 -19.32 15.84 24.06
C ILE A 338 -20.71 16.26 24.55
N LYS A 339 -20.83 16.55 25.85
CA LYS A 339 -22.10 17.00 26.44
C LYS A 339 -22.51 18.36 25.86
N PRO A 340 -23.80 18.62 25.59
CA PRO A 340 -24.26 19.86 24.97
C PRO A 340 -23.71 21.12 25.64
N LYS A 341 -23.61 21.12 26.98
CA LYS A 341 -23.04 22.23 27.78
C LYS A 341 -21.59 22.62 27.46
N HIS A 342 -20.84 21.80 26.72
CA HIS A 342 -19.44 22.03 26.36
C HIS A 342 -19.24 22.46 24.91
N VAL A 343 -20.32 22.45 24.11
CA VAL A 343 -20.34 22.79 22.67
C VAL A 343 -21.30 23.97 22.41
N GLN A 344 -21.63 24.75 23.45
CA GLN A 344 -22.49 25.93 23.31
C GLN A 344 -21.75 27.12 22.70
N ASP A 345 -20.48 27.26 23.05
CA ASP A 345 -19.62 28.32 22.51
C ASP A 345 -19.04 27.88 21.15
N ARG A 346 -18.73 28.85 20.30
CA ARG A 346 -18.10 28.63 18.99
C ARG A 346 -16.72 27.94 19.18
N PRO A 347 -16.41 26.87 18.43
CA PRO A 347 -15.09 26.23 18.51
C PRO A 347 -13.99 27.05 17.83
N SER A 348 -12.75 26.87 18.27
CA SER A 348 -11.56 27.25 17.52
C SER A 348 -11.20 26.16 16.52
N LEU A 349 -10.82 26.55 15.31
CA LEU A 349 -10.50 25.65 14.20
C LEU A 349 -9.04 25.79 13.81
N SER A 350 -8.38 24.67 13.53
CA SER A 350 -7.05 24.64 12.89
C SER A 350 -7.03 23.61 11.77
N LEU A 351 -6.50 24.00 10.60
CA LEU A 351 -6.34 23.12 9.44
C LEU A 351 -4.85 22.81 9.20
N TYR A 352 -4.53 21.57 8.86
CA TYR A 352 -3.17 21.12 8.58
C TYR A 352 -3.12 20.36 7.26
N ASP A 353 -2.07 20.60 6.45
CA ASP A 353 -1.82 19.85 5.23
C ASP A 353 -0.98 18.61 5.56
N ASP A 354 -1.56 17.43 5.38
CA ASP A 354 -0.90 16.14 5.67
C ASP A 354 -0.03 15.66 4.51
N THR A 355 -0.08 16.35 3.36
CA THR A 355 0.68 15.99 2.15
C THR A 355 2.02 16.72 2.03
N ASN A 356 2.21 17.81 2.79
CA ASN A 356 3.45 18.59 2.79
C ASN A 356 3.77 19.19 4.18
N PRO A 357 4.61 18.51 4.99
CA PRO A 357 4.97 18.99 6.33
C PRO A 357 5.89 20.24 6.32
N ASP A 358 6.43 20.63 5.16
CA ASP A 358 7.35 21.76 4.98
C ASP A 358 6.71 22.95 4.24
N ALA A 359 5.42 23.22 4.46
CA ALA A 359 4.67 24.28 3.80
C ALA A 359 5.24 25.71 4.02
N ARG A 360 6.32 26.05 3.29
CA ARG A 360 6.70 27.43 2.93
C ARG A 360 6.06 27.88 1.62
N THR A 361 5.31 27.01 0.95
CA THR A 361 4.48 27.36 -0.20
C THR A 361 3.05 27.52 0.27
N ALA A 362 2.76 28.72 0.79
CA ALA A 362 1.40 29.19 1.02
C ALA A 362 0.63 29.15 -0.31
N SER A 363 -0.12 28.07 -0.55
CA SER A 363 -1.24 28.13 -1.45
C SER A 363 -2.27 29.03 -0.76
N ASN A 364 -2.52 30.23 -1.32
CA ASN A 364 -3.55 31.16 -0.84
C ASN A 364 -4.97 30.62 -1.14
N ILE A 365 -5.19 29.32 -0.96
CA ILE A 365 -6.48 28.67 -1.13
C ILE A 365 -7.25 28.88 0.17
N THR A 366 -8.46 29.39 0.05
CA THR A 366 -9.37 29.57 1.17
C THR A 366 -10.22 28.32 1.34
N TYR A 367 -10.31 27.82 2.57
CA TYR A 367 -11.10 26.63 2.90
C TYR A 367 -12.45 27.03 3.50
N ILE A 368 -13.45 26.18 3.26
CA ILE A 368 -14.81 26.33 3.78
C ILE A 368 -15.07 25.19 4.76
N ILE A 369 -15.65 25.48 5.92
CA ILE A 369 -16.07 24.47 6.89
C ILE A 369 -17.56 24.50 7.07
N THR A 370 -18.16 23.32 7.09
CA THR A 370 -19.59 23.14 7.39
C THR A 370 -19.79 22.21 8.58
N LEU A 371 -20.83 22.47 9.38
CA LEU A 371 -21.32 21.56 10.42
C LEU A 371 -22.74 21.10 10.07
N THR A 372 -22.93 19.79 9.93
CA THR A 372 -24.21 19.17 9.58
C THR A 372 -24.64 18.13 10.63
N ASP A 373 -25.95 18.06 10.92
CA ASP A 373 -26.59 17.05 11.77
C ASP A 373 -27.45 16.13 10.90
N PRO A 374 -26.99 14.89 10.61
CA PRO A 374 -27.73 13.91 9.83
C PRO A 374 -28.83 13.19 10.63
N ASP A 375 -28.90 13.39 11.95
CA ASP A 375 -29.77 12.65 12.86
C ASP A 375 -30.96 13.48 13.37
N ALA A 376 -31.19 14.68 12.82
CA ALA A 376 -32.30 15.53 13.24
C ALA A 376 -33.67 15.06 12.67
N PRO A 377 -34.79 15.09 13.44
CA PRO A 377 -34.91 15.44 14.86
C PRO A 377 -34.52 14.30 15.82
N SER A 378 -34.47 13.06 15.34
CA SER A 378 -34.03 11.89 16.10
C SER A 378 -33.34 10.90 15.19
N ARG A 379 -32.30 10.24 15.71
CA ARG A 379 -31.55 9.21 15.00
C ARG A 379 -32.42 8.06 14.47
N ASP A 380 -33.47 7.70 15.20
CA ASP A 380 -34.35 6.59 14.82
C ASP A 380 -35.38 7.01 13.74
N ASN A 381 -35.61 8.33 13.57
CA ASN A 381 -36.50 8.89 12.56
C ASN A 381 -36.01 10.29 12.11
N PRO A 382 -34.99 10.36 11.23
CA PRO A 382 -34.31 11.60 10.88
C PRO A 382 -35.08 12.43 9.83
N GLU A 383 -36.33 12.78 10.13
CA GLU A 383 -37.23 13.54 9.25
C GLU A 383 -36.73 14.94 8.87
N TRP A 384 -35.81 15.54 9.63
CA TRP A 384 -35.25 16.88 9.34
C TRP A 384 -33.83 16.80 8.75
N SER A 385 -33.34 15.59 8.51
CA SER A 385 -32.00 15.33 7.99
C SER A 385 -31.88 15.75 6.51
N GLU A 386 -30.85 16.48 6.11
CA GLU A 386 -29.71 16.96 6.91
C GLU A 386 -29.95 18.38 7.47
N MET A 387 -29.57 18.64 8.73
CA MET A 387 -29.72 19.95 9.35
C MET A 387 -28.41 20.75 9.36
N CYS A 388 -28.42 21.97 8.80
CA CYS A 388 -27.27 22.87 8.73
C CYS A 388 -27.06 23.65 10.05
N HIS A 389 -25.99 23.33 10.75
CA HIS A 389 -25.62 23.97 12.02
C HIS A 389 -24.65 25.14 11.84
N TRP A 390 -23.73 25.09 10.88
CA TRP A 390 -22.73 26.14 10.69
C TRP A 390 -22.12 26.12 9.29
N ILE A 391 -21.85 27.30 8.71
CA ILE A 391 -21.03 27.46 7.50
C ILE A 391 -20.09 28.63 7.71
N ALA A 392 -18.79 28.37 7.71
CA ALA A 392 -17.73 29.37 7.84
C ALA A 392 -16.78 29.28 6.64
N SER A 393 -16.29 30.42 6.18
CA SER A 393 -15.36 30.53 5.05
C SER A 393 -14.12 31.34 5.42
N ASN A 394 -13.17 31.45 4.48
CA ASN A 394 -11.92 32.19 4.63
C ASN A 394 -10.96 31.62 5.68
N ILE A 395 -10.90 30.29 5.81
CA ILE A 395 -9.98 29.61 6.72
C ILE A 395 -8.67 29.32 5.97
N SER A 396 -7.54 29.62 6.60
CA SER A 396 -6.18 29.37 6.07
C SER A 396 -5.49 28.23 6.83
N LEU A 397 -4.48 27.59 6.21
CA LEU A 397 -3.69 26.51 6.82
C LEU A 397 -2.83 27.04 7.97
N SER A 398 -2.71 26.24 9.04
CA SER A 398 -1.83 26.50 10.17
C SER A 398 -0.47 25.84 9.95
N SER A 399 0.62 26.60 10.00
CA SER A 399 1.99 26.07 9.93
C SER A 399 2.40 25.39 11.25
N LYS A 400 2.70 24.08 11.25
CA LYS A 400 3.41 23.39 12.34
C LYS A 400 4.87 23.20 11.95
N SER A 401 5.80 23.57 12.83
CA SER A 401 7.21 23.19 12.73
C SER A 401 7.45 21.89 13.50
N TYR A 402 7.75 20.79 12.80
CA TYR A 402 8.21 19.56 13.45
C TYR A 402 9.75 19.56 13.50
N SER A 403 10.32 19.47 14.70
CA SER A 403 11.77 19.29 14.90
C SER A 403 12.11 17.81 14.76
N ILE A 404 12.88 17.45 13.73
CA ILE A 404 13.45 16.12 13.53
C ILE A 404 14.90 16.15 14.07
N LEU A 405 15.07 16.10 15.39
CA LEU A 405 16.34 15.72 16.01
C LEU A 405 16.04 14.75 17.17
N PRO A 406 16.79 13.64 17.31
CA PRO A 406 16.62 12.73 18.43
C PRO A 406 17.17 13.40 19.70
N ALA A 407 16.29 13.71 20.66
CA ALA A 407 16.70 14.17 21.98
C ALA A 407 16.90 12.96 22.93
N PRO A 408 17.88 13.02 23.87
CA PRO A 408 18.21 11.89 24.73
C PRO A 408 17.10 11.52 25.71
N PHE A 409 17.12 10.24 26.06
CA PHE A 409 16.23 9.53 26.97
C PHE A 409 16.37 10.04 28.42
N ASP A 410 15.71 11.15 28.75
CA ASP A 410 15.18 11.48 30.10
C ASP A 410 14.63 12.92 30.11
N SER A 411 13.34 13.07 29.83
CA SER A 411 12.50 14.22 30.25
C SER A 411 11.04 14.03 29.78
N PHE A 412 10.38 12.99 30.28
CA PHE A 412 8.92 12.90 30.25
C PHE A 412 8.34 13.74 31.39
N ALA A 413 8.35 15.08 31.24
CA ALA A 413 7.44 16.03 31.92
C ALA A 413 7.85 17.49 31.62
N LYS A 414 6.88 18.29 31.12
CA LYS A 414 6.87 19.77 31.09
C LYS A 414 7.99 20.49 30.33
N VAL A 415 7.74 20.84 29.06
CA VAL A 415 8.18 22.11 28.41
C VAL A 415 7.24 22.32 27.19
N VAL A 416 6.54 23.42 26.90
CA VAL A 416 6.24 24.72 27.52
C VAL A 416 4.92 25.21 26.88
N LYS A 417 3.92 25.51 27.71
CA LYS A 417 2.93 26.57 27.43
C LYS A 417 3.62 27.89 27.81
N SER A 418 3.99 28.73 26.85
CA SER A 418 4.09 30.19 27.01
C SER A 418 4.69 30.83 25.77
N GLY A 419 3.98 31.80 25.20
CA GLY A 419 4.49 32.68 24.15
C GLY A 419 3.37 33.26 23.30
N GLN A 420 2.54 34.11 23.89
CA GLN A 420 1.54 34.90 23.15
C GLN A 420 2.23 35.81 22.12
N SER A 421 1.63 35.88 20.94
CA SER A 421 1.44 37.16 20.27
C SER A 421 0.03 37.15 19.72
N GLU A 422 -0.81 38.02 20.30
CA GLU A 422 -2.06 38.47 19.71
C GLU A 422 -1.72 39.00 18.32
N SER A 423 -2.06 38.23 17.29
CA SER A 423 -2.20 38.73 15.93
C SER A 423 -3.57 38.23 15.47
N GLU A 424 -4.49 39.19 15.46
CA GLU A 424 -5.74 39.24 14.72
C GLU A 424 -6.21 37.90 14.15
N SER A 425 -7.28 37.36 14.75
CA SER A 425 -8.15 36.42 14.04
C SER A 425 -8.52 37.09 12.71
N SER A 426 -7.97 36.60 11.60
CA SER A 426 -8.53 36.91 10.29
C SER A 426 -10.02 36.58 10.40
N ALA A 427 -10.86 37.59 10.24
CA ALA A 427 -12.28 37.49 10.49
C ALA A 427 -12.85 36.35 9.62
N LEU A 428 -13.31 35.27 10.26
CA LEU A 428 -14.01 34.21 9.56
C LEU A 428 -15.31 34.80 9.01
N ASP A 429 -15.52 34.67 7.71
CA ASP A 429 -16.77 35.08 7.08
C ASP A 429 -17.80 33.97 7.30
N GLU A 430 -18.70 34.18 8.27
CA GLU A 430 -19.77 33.25 8.61
C GLU A 430 -20.97 33.43 7.67
N VAL A 431 -21.13 32.49 6.73
CA VAL A 431 -22.27 32.45 5.79
C VAL A 431 -23.55 32.04 6.53
N ILE A 432 -23.41 31.12 7.48
CA ILE A 432 -24.47 30.68 8.41
C ILE A 432 -23.89 30.68 9.82
N GLU A 433 -24.48 31.47 10.72
CA GLU A 433 -24.06 31.58 12.13
C GLU A 433 -24.09 30.21 12.84
N TYR A 434 -23.12 30.00 13.74
CA TYR A 434 -22.99 28.77 14.52
C TYR A 434 -24.23 28.51 15.38
N LYS A 435 -24.95 27.43 15.06
CA LYS A 435 -26.03 26.90 15.90
C LYS A 435 -25.49 25.73 16.72
N PRO A 436 -25.45 25.82 18.06
CA PRO A 436 -24.80 24.81 18.88
C PRO A 436 -25.51 23.45 18.79
N PRO A 437 -24.76 22.34 18.86
CA PRO A 437 -25.31 21.00 19.03
C PRO A 437 -26.25 20.92 20.25
N GLY A 438 -27.47 20.45 20.03
CA GLY A 438 -28.55 20.51 21.01
C GLY A 438 -29.62 19.46 20.74
N PRO A 439 -29.28 18.16 20.83
CA PRO A 439 -30.24 17.08 20.56
C PRO A 439 -31.48 17.21 21.46
N PRO A 440 -32.70 17.02 20.93
CA PRO A 440 -33.91 17.09 21.75
C PRO A 440 -33.95 16.01 22.86
N PRO A 441 -34.79 16.17 23.89
CA PRO A 441 -34.98 15.11 24.90
C PRO A 441 -35.55 13.84 24.26
N LYS A 442 -35.10 12.66 24.73
CA LYS A 442 -35.56 11.34 24.27
C LYS A 442 -35.26 10.96 22.81
N THR A 443 -34.32 11.63 22.14
CA THR A 443 -34.00 11.37 20.73
C THR A 443 -32.70 10.59 20.50
N GLY A 444 -32.03 10.17 21.58
CA GLY A 444 -30.77 9.43 21.52
C GLY A 444 -29.54 10.33 21.34
N LYS A 445 -28.45 9.72 20.84
CA LYS A 445 -27.21 10.44 20.48
C LYS A 445 -27.34 10.96 19.05
N HIS A 446 -27.03 12.24 18.84
CA HIS A 446 -26.94 12.86 17.52
C HIS A 446 -25.49 13.03 17.10
N ARG A 447 -25.21 12.81 15.82
CA ARG A 447 -23.94 13.07 15.15
C ARG A 447 -23.89 14.52 14.70
N TYR A 448 -22.73 15.15 14.88
CA TYR A 448 -22.43 16.46 14.35
C TYR A 448 -21.15 16.35 13.55
N VAL A 449 -21.26 16.48 12.23
CA VAL A 449 -20.17 16.24 11.28
C VAL A 449 -19.64 17.56 10.76
N PHE A 450 -18.35 17.79 10.98
CA PHE A 450 -17.58 18.86 10.38
C PHE A 450 -16.98 18.37 9.06
N LEU A 451 -17.19 19.13 7.99
CA LEU A 451 -16.58 18.87 6.67
C LEU A 451 -15.77 20.09 6.25
N VAL A 452 -14.60 19.85 5.68
CA VAL A 452 -13.72 20.86 5.09
C VAL A 452 -13.81 20.74 3.57
N PHE A 453 -14.04 21.86 2.90
CA PHE A 453 -14.15 21.95 1.46
C PHE A 453 -13.10 22.89 0.88
N ALA A 454 -12.66 22.57 -0.33
CA ALA A 454 -11.83 23.42 -1.18
C ALA A 454 -12.56 23.73 -2.51
N PRO A 455 -12.24 24.85 -3.18
CA PRO A 455 -12.77 25.15 -4.51
C PRO A 455 -12.37 24.07 -5.53
N SER A 456 -13.34 23.49 -6.23
CA SER A 456 -13.11 22.44 -7.26
C SER A 456 -12.20 22.88 -8.41
N ASN A 457 -12.16 24.18 -8.68
CA ASN A 457 -11.35 24.81 -9.74
C ASN A 457 -9.97 25.30 -9.24
N GLY A 458 -9.64 25.08 -7.97
CA GLY A 458 -8.36 25.51 -7.37
C GLY A 458 -8.18 27.03 -7.31
N THR A 459 -9.26 27.82 -7.40
CA THR A 459 -9.16 29.29 -7.35
C THR A 459 -8.71 29.79 -5.98
N THR A 460 -7.95 30.87 -5.96
CA THR A 460 -7.55 31.60 -4.75
C THR A 460 -8.39 32.87 -4.54
N LEU A 461 -9.35 33.13 -5.44
CA LEU A 461 -10.28 34.25 -5.32
C LEU A 461 -11.39 33.94 -4.29
N PRO A 462 -11.90 34.95 -3.57
CA PRO A 462 -13.05 34.78 -2.69
C PRO A 462 -14.24 34.16 -3.43
N LEU A 463 -14.81 33.09 -2.87
CA LEU A 463 -15.97 32.42 -3.43
C LEU A 463 -17.26 33.13 -2.98
N ASP A 464 -18.17 33.39 -3.92
CA ASP A 464 -19.53 33.87 -3.62
C ASP A 464 -20.42 32.68 -3.26
N LEU A 465 -20.46 32.34 -1.97
CA LEU A 465 -21.18 31.17 -1.47
C LEU A 465 -22.68 31.44 -1.33
N SER A 466 -23.51 30.55 -1.89
CA SER A 466 -24.96 30.62 -1.72
C SER A 466 -25.38 30.27 -0.29
N LYS A 467 -26.25 31.09 0.30
CA LYS A 467 -26.81 30.82 1.63
C LYS A 467 -27.99 29.83 1.52
N PRO A 468 -27.99 28.71 2.26
CA PRO A 468 -29.16 27.84 2.35
C PRO A 468 -30.42 28.61 2.73
N LYS A 469 -31.55 28.33 2.05
CA LYS A 469 -32.83 29.02 2.30
C LYS A 469 -33.41 28.71 3.69
N ASP A 470 -33.11 27.54 4.22
CA ASP A 470 -33.47 27.08 5.56
C ASP A 470 -32.36 26.16 6.09
N ARG A 471 -32.30 25.98 7.41
CA ARG A 471 -31.39 25.04 8.07
C ARG A 471 -31.86 23.60 7.96
N GLN A 472 -33.17 23.34 7.87
CA GLN A 472 -33.71 22.00 7.65
C GLN A 472 -33.50 21.57 6.20
N HIS A 473 -33.03 20.33 5.97
CA HIS A 473 -32.69 19.80 4.65
C HIS A 473 -31.77 20.72 3.82
N TRP A 474 -30.94 21.54 4.48
CA TRP A 474 -30.16 22.59 3.81
C TRP A 474 -30.98 23.51 2.88
N GLY A 475 -32.29 23.68 3.15
CA GLY A 475 -33.19 24.53 2.36
C GLY A 475 -33.76 23.88 1.09
N TYR A 476 -33.50 22.58 0.84
CA TYR A 476 -34.00 21.87 -0.33
C TYR A 476 -35.40 21.27 -0.14
N GLY A 477 -35.91 21.18 1.09
CA GLY A 477 -37.26 20.71 1.41
C GLY A 477 -37.55 19.27 0.96
N LYS A 478 -36.50 18.45 0.76
CA LYS A 478 -36.59 17.06 0.34
C LYS A 478 -35.71 16.20 1.25
N GLU A 479 -36.21 15.04 1.65
CA GLU A 479 -35.42 14.04 2.36
C GLU A 479 -34.17 13.66 1.56
N ARG A 480 -33.02 13.55 2.23
CA ARG A 480 -31.73 13.12 1.66
C ARG A 480 -31.09 14.09 0.65
N LYS A 481 -31.43 15.38 0.75
CA LYS A 481 -30.65 16.47 0.15
C LYS A 481 -30.06 17.34 1.27
N GLY A 482 -28.79 17.70 1.13
CA GLY A 482 -28.05 18.29 2.25
C GLY A 482 -26.76 18.97 1.84
N VAL A 483 -25.72 18.74 2.62
CA VAL A 483 -24.40 19.35 2.43
C VAL A 483 -23.76 18.95 1.10
N ARG A 484 -24.06 17.75 0.61
CA ARG A 484 -23.57 17.20 -0.66
C ARG A 484 -24.01 18.03 -1.86
N GLU A 485 -25.32 18.25 -2.02
CA GLU A 485 -25.86 19.04 -3.13
C GLU A 485 -25.44 20.50 -3.03
N TRP A 486 -25.42 21.06 -1.82
CA TRP A 486 -24.94 22.41 -1.60
C TRP A 486 -23.47 22.58 -2.00
N ALA A 487 -22.59 21.62 -1.65
CA ALA A 487 -21.19 21.65 -2.07
C ALA A 487 -21.06 21.61 -3.60
N GLN A 488 -21.82 20.77 -4.29
CA GLN A 488 -21.80 20.67 -5.75
C GLN A 488 -22.28 21.96 -6.43
N GLU A 489 -23.38 22.56 -5.96
CA GLU A 489 -23.92 23.81 -6.50
C GLU A 489 -22.95 24.99 -6.34
N ASN A 490 -22.13 24.99 -5.29
CA ASN A 490 -21.10 25.99 -5.04
C ASN A 490 -19.72 25.61 -5.61
N GLY A 491 -19.62 24.50 -6.36
CA GLY A 491 -18.37 24.06 -6.99
C GLY A 491 -17.28 23.69 -5.97
N LEU A 492 -17.64 23.01 -4.88
CA LEU A 492 -16.77 22.63 -3.79
C LEU A 492 -16.47 21.13 -3.78
N VAL A 493 -15.28 20.74 -3.33
CA VAL A 493 -14.86 19.34 -3.13
C VAL A 493 -14.43 19.14 -1.68
N ALA A 494 -14.82 18.02 -1.06
CA ALA A 494 -14.44 17.71 0.31
C ALA A 494 -12.96 17.27 0.38
N VAL A 495 -12.24 17.82 1.35
CA VAL A 495 -10.78 17.63 1.53
C VAL A 495 -10.39 17.27 2.98
N GLY A 496 -11.35 17.30 3.91
CA GLY A 496 -11.15 16.87 5.30
C GLY A 496 -12.48 16.71 6.04
N ALA A 497 -12.48 15.96 7.14
CA ALA A 497 -13.65 15.78 8.00
C ALA A 497 -13.27 15.50 9.45
N ASN A 498 -14.12 15.91 10.39
CA ASN A 498 -14.07 15.52 11.80
C ASN A 498 -15.51 15.43 12.33
N PHE A 499 -15.79 14.71 13.42
CA PHE A 499 -17.15 14.61 13.95
C PHE A 499 -17.19 14.34 15.45
N ILE A 500 -18.32 14.69 16.06
CA ILE A 500 -18.60 14.43 17.48
C ILE A 500 -20.00 13.86 17.67
N TYR A 501 -20.25 13.20 18.79
CA TYR A 501 -21.61 12.91 19.25
C TYR A 501 -22.03 13.86 20.36
N SER A 502 -23.31 14.25 20.39
CA SER A 502 -23.90 14.91 21.54
C SER A 502 -25.21 14.24 21.96
N GLN A 503 -25.52 14.29 23.26
CA GLN A 503 -26.70 13.66 23.84
C GLN A 503 -27.33 14.54 24.92
N ASN A 504 -28.66 14.64 24.90
CA ASN A 504 -29.41 15.36 25.92
C ASN A 504 -29.34 14.62 27.26
N LYS A 505 -29.25 15.34 28.38
CA LYS A 505 -29.27 14.74 29.72
C LYS A 505 -30.60 14.06 30.06
N LYS A 506 -31.70 14.51 29.46
CA LYS A 506 -33.03 13.90 29.61
C LYS A 506 -33.24 12.94 28.44
N GLN A 507 -32.93 11.67 28.67
CA GLN A 507 -33.24 10.58 27.74
C GLN A 507 -34.60 9.97 28.05
#